data_AF-A0A954SQD8-F1
#
_entry.id   AF-A0A954SQD8-F1
#
_cell.length_a   1.000
_cell.length_b   1.000
_cell.length_c   1.000
_cell.angle_alpha   90.00
_cell.angle_beta   90.00
_cell.angle_gamma   90.00
#
_symmetry.space_group_name_H-M   'P 1'
#
loop_
_entity.id
_entity.type
_entity.pdbx_description
1 polymer ?
#
loop_
_entity_poly.entity_id
_entity_poly.type
_entity_poly.pdbx_seq_one_letter_code
_entity_poly.pdbx_strand_id
1 'polypeptide(L)'
;GLAFHNYYDTFREFPVTAYNPNMDANGRAKLGWRVYLLPYLGYSNLFNQFHLDEAWDSPHNLTLLDKMPEIYRSRGIPVRSHLTGFQLLTGPDAYLYRVGDYGSAHGPSLNYLLDGLESTILTLETLPSQAVEWTRPDGDILFDLAHPLDNIDFTGLENVPADGLLTLMVDGSIRSMKPNISPEDFAALATWQQGEVIDASQKDRVYYDFGGSFSPELNQFSHGSTALRNIGLALHNYYDVFLQFPINNWPNYFDAEGKPKLSWRVHLLPWLGELNLYNQFHLDEPWDSPHNLPLLDKMPEIFLSRGLTGGTNLTGFQVVWSPESYYSSPNNRPTFGRITDGDDLTIGVIETPPELAVSWTKPEDFPFNPADPFSEIRALVSDYIAVMFMSASVRAVNPQIAPADAAAMITWRGGEISN
;
A
#
# COMPACT_ATOMS: atom_id res chain seq x y z
N GLY A 1 -3.13 0.37 5.18
CA GLY A 1 -3.90 -0.88 5.14
C GLY A 1 -3.01 -2.10 5.23
N LEU A 2 -2.40 -2.51 4.11
CA LEU A 2 -1.72 -3.82 4.02
C LEU A 2 -0.64 -4.06 5.09
N ALA A 3 0.25 -3.09 5.35
CA ALA A 3 1.28 -3.25 6.38
C ALA A 3 0.71 -3.46 7.80
N PHE A 4 -0.41 -2.81 8.11
CA PHE A 4 -1.13 -3.01 9.38
C PHE A 4 -1.67 -4.44 9.49
N HIS A 5 -2.25 -4.97 8.42
CA HIS A 5 -2.76 -6.36 8.39
C HIS A 5 -1.64 -7.40 8.43
N ASN A 6 -0.55 -7.18 7.69
CA ASN A 6 0.62 -8.08 7.76
C ASN A 6 1.24 -8.09 9.17
N TYR A 7 1.28 -6.93 9.84
CA TYR A 7 1.68 -6.82 11.24
C TYR A 7 0.69 -7.59 12.13
N TYR A 8 -0.62 -7.37 11.96
CA TYR A 8 -1.68 -8.06 12.72
C TYR A 8 -1.64 -9.58 12.52
N ASP A 9 -1.35 -10.08 11.32
CA ASP A 9 -1.24 -11.53 11.07
C ASP A 9 -0.06 -12.15 11.82
N THR A 10 1.01 -11.38 11.99
CA THR A 10 2.21 -11.80 12.73
C THR A 10 1.97 -11.77 14.24
N PHE A 11 1.43 -10.66 14.76
CA PHE A 11 1.40 -10.37 16.19
C PHE A 11 0.03 -10.51 16.85
N ARG A 12 -1.03 -10.68 16.04
CA ARG A 12 -2.45 -10.70 16.45
C ARG A 12 -2.91 -9.43 17.17
N GLU A 13 -2.18 -8.33 16.96
CA GLU A 13 -2.49 -6.98 17.42
C GLU A 13 -1.96 -5.97 16.39
N PHE A 14 -2.57 -4.79 16.31
CA PHE A 14 -2.01 -3.69 15.51
C PHE A 14 -0.81 -3.05 16.24
N PRO A 15 0.11 -2.38 15.53
CA PRO A 15 1.31 -1.81 16.11
C PRO A 15 0.96 -0.64 17.04
N VAL A 16 0.69 -0.93 18.33
CA VAL A 16 0.54 0.09 19.39
C VAL A 16 1.00 -0.41 20.78
N THR A 17 1.56 -1.62 20.83
CA THR A 17 2.36 -2.25 21.90
C THR A 17 1.65 -2.65 23.22
N ALA A 18 1.63 -3.96 23.51
CA ALA A 18 1.76 -4.51 24.88
C ALA A 18 2.89 -5.52 25.01
N TYR A 19 3.26 -6.20 23.92
CA TYR A 19 4.35 -7.19 23.94
C TYR A 19 5.64 -6.65 23.34
N ASN A 20 5.92 -5.36 23.52
CA ASN A 20 7.16 -4.77 23.07
C ASN A 20 8.09 -4.54 24.29
N PRO A 21 9.29 -5.14 24.34
CA PRO A 21 10.26 -4.90 25.42
C PRO A 21 10.75 -3.44 25.51
N ASN A 22 10.29 -2.56 24.61
CA ASN A 22 10.79 -1.21 24.39
C ASN A 22 9.82 -0.12 24.87
N MET A 23 9.26 -0.29 26.06
CA MET A 23 8.56 0.78 26.78
C MET A 23 9.53 1.53 27.70
N ASP A 24 9.26 2.81 27.96
CA ASP A 24 9.96 3.58 28.98
C ASP A 24 9.50 3.19 30.41
N ALA A 25 10.11 3.80 31.42
CA ALA A 25 9.79 3.52 32.83
C ALA A 25 8.34 3.85 33.23
N ASN A 26 7.61 4.60 32.40
CA ASN A 26 6.21 4.98 32.59
C ASN A 26 5.26 4.16 31.72
N GLY A 27 5.75 3.13 31.01
CA GLY A 27 4.95 2.29 30.11
C GLY A 27 4.75 2.87 28.71
N ARG A 28 5.31 4.05 28.40
CA ARG A 28 5.14 4.66 27.08
C ARG A 28 6.02 3.96 26.06
N ALA A 29 5.47 3.70 24.87
CA ALA A 29 6.28 3.21 23.77
C ALA A 29 7.44 4.18 23.48
N LYS A 30 8.65 3.66 23.28
CA LYS A 30 9.82 4.48 22.94
C LYS A 30 9.78 5.05 21.53
N LEU A 31 9.15 4.32 20.60
CA LEU A 31 9.04 4.65 19.18
C LEU A 31 7.58 4.56 18.73
N GLY A 32 7.20 5.38 17.77
CA GLY A 32 5.87 5.37 17.16
C GLY A 32 5.62 4.14 16.29
N TRP A 33 4.34 3.79 16.14
CA TRP A 33 3.87 2.63 15.36
C TRP A 33 4.39 2.58 13.93
N ARG A 34 4.63 3.75 13.33
CA ARG A 34 5.19 3.91 11.98
C ARG A 34 6.58 3.28 11.86
N VAL A 35 7.37 3.27 12.93
CA VAL A 35 8.67 2.58 12.93
C VAL A 35 8.49 1.06 12.87
N TYR A 36 7.54 0.51 13.62
CA TYR A 36 7.28 -0.94 13.66
C TYR A 36 6.63 -1.49 12.38
N LEU A 37 6.05 -0.62 11.55
CA LEU A 37 5.55 -0.99 10.23
C LEU A 37 6.62 -0.98 9.14
N LEU A 38 7.81 -0.42 9.38
CA LEU A 38 8.86 -0.33 8.37
C LEU A 38 9.20 -1.68 7.71
N PRO A 39 9.36 -2.80 8.44
CA PRO A 39 9.64 -4.09 7.80
C PRO A 39 8.52 -4.55 6.87
N TYR A 40 7.27 -4.29 7.25
CA TYR A 40 6.07 -4.64 6.47
C TYR A 40 5.82 -3.71 5.27
N LEU A 41 6.57 -2.61 5.21
CA LEU A 41 6.56 -1.61 4.14
C LEU A 41 7.76 -1.76 3.19
N GLY A 42 8.62 -2.76 3.37
CA GLY A 42 9.86 -2.93 2.59
C GLY A 42 11.05 -2.08 3.09
N TYR A 43 10.93 -1.43 4.25
CA TYR A 43 11.96 -0.58 4.86
C TYR A 43 12.74 -1.29 5.97
N SER A 44 12.95 -2.61 5.85
CA SER A 44 13.69 -3.43 6.82
C SER A 44 15.10 -2.88 7.14
N ASN A 45 15.80 -2.34 6.13
CA ASN A 45 17.11 -1.71 6.33
C ASN A 45 17.05 -0.42 7.15
N LEU A 46 15.97 0.36 7.03
CA LEU A 46 15.77 1.56 7.83
C LEU A 46 15.37 1.18 9.27
N PHE A 47 14.50 0.18 9.43
CA PHE A 47 14.12 -0.35 10.73
C PHE A 47 15.35 -0.77 11.56
N ASN A 48 16.28 -1.51 10.94
CA ASN A 48 17.50 -1.98 11.59
C ASN A 48 18.47 -0.87 12.03
N GLN A 49 18.27 0.37 11.59
CA GLN A 49 19.08 1.52 12.03
C GLN A 49 18.56 2.11 13.33
N PHE A 50 17.30 1.89 13.71
CA PHE A 50 16.74 2.41 14.95
C PHE A 50 17.30 1.68 16.16
N HIS A 51 17.62 2.43 17.21
CA HIS A 51 17.82 1.87 18.54
C HIS A 51 16.45 1.72 19.20
N LEU A 52 15.90 0.51 19.15
CA LEU A 52 14.56 0.23 19.66
C LEU A 52 14.46 0.41 21.18
N ASP A 53 15.57 0.25 21.89
CA ASP A 53 15.69 0.45 23.33
C ASP A 53 15.90 1.92 23.74
N GLU A 54 16.00 2.83 22.79
CA GLU A 54 16.08 4.27 23.02
C GLU A 54 14.79 4.98 22.58
N ALA A 55 14.47 6.11 23.23
CA ALA A 55 13.33 6.93 22.84
C ALA A 55 13.51 7.51 21.41
N TRP A 56 12.40 7.85 20.76
CA TRP A 56 12.38 8.43 19.42
C TRP A 56 13.17 9.74 19.32
N ASP A 57 13.25 10.49 20.42
CA ASP A 57 13.98 11.75 20.57
C ASP A 57 15.38 11.57 21.17
N SER A 58 15.90 10.35 21.22
CA SER A 58 17.30 10.10 21.58
C SER A 58 18.26 10.71 20.55
N PRO A 59 19.50 11.08 20.95
CA PRO A 59 20.49 11.62 20.02
C PRO A 59 20.74 10.72 18.80
N HIS A 60 20.63 9.39 18.95
CA HIS A 60 20.76 8.45 17.83
C HIS A 60 19.52 8.46 16.93
N ASN A 61 18.33 8.20 17.48
CA ASN A 61 17.11 8.06 16.66
C ASN A 61 16.70 9.37 15.97
N LEU A 62 17.03 10.53 16.54
CA LEU A 62 16.82 11.83 15.88
C LEU A 62 17.55 11.94 14.54
N THR A 63 18.69 11.25 14.35
CA THR A 63 19.43 11.26 13.08
C THR A 63 18.70 10.53 11.95
N LEU A 64 17.63 9.79 12.27
CA LEU A 64 16.83 9.02 11.31
C LEU A 64 15.54 9.74 10.89
N LEU A 65 15.21 10.89 11.48
CA LEU A 65 13.99 11.63 11.17
C LEU A 65 13.91 12.02 9.69
N ASP A 66 15.03 12.45 9.09
CA ASP A 66 15.12 12.84 7.68
C ASP A 66 14.97 11.66 6.70
N LYS A 67 14.88 10.42 7.20
CA LYS A 67 14.68 9.20 6.41
C LYS A 67 13.22 8.73 6.38
N MET A 68 12.27 9.62 6.68
CA MET A 68 10.84 9.31 6.66
C MET A 68 10.44 8.68 5.31
N PRO A 69 9.87 7.45 5.31
CA PRO A 69 9.29 6.87 4.11
C PRO A 69 8.22 7.78 3.50
N GLU A 70 8.25 7.92 2.18
CA GLU A 70 7.33 8.79 1.44
C GLU A 70 5.85 8.40 1.64
N ILE A 71 5.57 7.13 1.96
CA ILE A 71 4.21 6.65 2.27
C ILE A 71 3.60 7.29 3.53
N TYR A 72 4.42 7.86 4.42
CA TYR A 72 3.94 8.60 5.59
C TYR A 72 3.76 10.09 5.32
N ARG A 73 4.13 10.61 4.15
CA ARG A 73 3.96 12.04 3.87
C ARG A 73 2.48 12.35 3.56
N SER A 74 1.86 13.17 4.41
CA SER A 74 0.49 13.65 4.21
C SER A 74 0.43 14.79 3.20
N ARG A 75 -0.76 15.04 2.65
CA ARG A 75 -0.97 16.10 1.67
C ARG A 75 -0.71 17.47 2.31
N GLY A 76 -0.08 18.36 1.56
CA GLY A 76 0.32 19.69 2.05
C GLY A 76 1.61 19.72 2.89
N ILE A 77 2.17 18.57 3.28
CA ILE A 77 3.48 18.51 3.93
C ILE A 77 4.61 18.58 2.88
N PRO A 78 5.60 19.49 3.03
CA PRO A 78 6.72 19.59 2.10
C PRO A 78 7.53 18.30 1.97
N VAL A 79 8.07 18.08 0.76
CA VAL A 79 9.04 17.01 0.51
C VAL A 79 10.26 17.20 1.41
N ARG A 80 10.80 16.12 1.98
CA ARG A 80 11.87 16.09 3.01
C ARG A 80 11.48 16.68 4.38
N SER A 81 10.20 16.85 4.67
CA SER A 81 9.74 17.02 6.05
C SER A 81 9.84 15.70 6.82
N HIS A 82 10.00 15.78 8.14
CA HIS A 82 9.89 14.67 9.08
C HIS A 82 8.48 14.55 9.71
N LEU A 83 7.55 15.41 9.27
CA LEU A 83 6.18 15.44 9.79
C LEU A 83 5.23 14.54 8.98
N THR A 84 4.26 13.97 9.66
CA THR A 84 3.15 13.21 9.09
C THR A 84 1.83 13.65 9.71
N GLY A 85 0.78 13.74 8.90
CA GLY A 85 -0.59 13.92 9.35
C GLY A 85 -1.33 12.59 9.55
N PHE A 86 -0.78 11.44 9.15
CA PHE A 86 -1.46 10.15 9.33
C PHE A 86 -1.36 9.69 10.77
N GLN A 87 -2.40 9.86 11.58
CA GLN A 87 -2.43 9.55 13.02
C GLN A 87 -3.42 8.42 13.33
N LEU A 88 -3.10 7.57 14.32
CA LEU A 88 -4.08 6.60 14.82
C LEU A 88 -5.21 7.33 15.55
N LEU A 89 -6.41 6.77 15.50
CA LEU A 89 -7.49 7.17 16.39
C LEU A 89 -7.45 6.28 17.63
N THR A 90 -7.23 6.87 18.81
CA THR A 90 -7.06 6.13 20.06
C THR A 90 -7.99 6.64 21.16
N GLY A 91 -8.40 5.79 22.10
CA GLY A 91 -9.26 6.22 23.21
C GLY A 91 -10.16 5.09 23.71
N PRO A 92 -10.75 5.19 24.91
CA PRO A 92 -11.57 4.12 25.50
C PRO A 92 -12.67 3.59 24.58
N ASP A 93 -13.25 4.47 23.77
CA ASP A 93 -14.34 4.16 22.85
C ASP A 93 -13.86 3.97 21.40
N ALA A 94 -12.62 4.33 21.07
CA ALA A 94 -12.05 4.06 19.75
C ALA A 94 -11.63 2.60 19.63
N TYR A 95 -11.48 2.10 18.40
CA TYR A 95 -11.00 0.72 18.19
C TYR A 95 -9.68 0.47 18.91
N LEU A 96 -8.71 1.40 18.83
CA LEU A 96 -7.47 1.31 19.61
C LEU A 96 -7.64 2.01 20.97
N TYR A 97 -7.96 1.28 22.02
CA TYR A 97 -8.17 1.85 23.35
C TYR A 97 -6.93 1.72 24.24
N ARG A 98 -6.61 2.78 24.99
CA ARG A 98 -5.51 2.77 25.96
C ARG A 98 -5.96 2.13 27.27
N VAL A 99 -5.27 1.10 27.75
CA VAL A 99 -5.60 0.44 29.04
C VAL A 99 -4.67 0.96 30.14
N GLY A 100 -5.22 1.80 31.03
CA GLY A 100 -4.57 2.25 32.27
C GLY A 100 -3.55 3.40 32.12
N ASP A 101 -2.96 3.80 33.25
CA ASP A 101 -1.97 4.90 33.38
C ASP A 101 -0.68 4.69 32.55
N TYR A 102 -0.52 3.51 31.95
CA TYR A 102 0.70 3.02 31.31
C TYR A 102 0.73 3.16 29.79
N GLY A 103 -0.30 3.74 29.16
CA GLY A 103 -0.20 4.21 27.77
C GLY A 103 -0.18 3.15 26.65
N SER A 104 -0.38 1.86 26.96
CA SER A 104 -0.53 0.79 25.96
C SER A 104 -1.88 0.88 25.26
N ALA A 105 -1.90 0.98 23.92
CA ALA A 105 -3.13 0.94 23.13
C ALA A 105 -3.38 -0.47 22.56
N HIS A 106 -4.57 -1.01 22.81
CA HIS A 106 -5.01 -2.30 22.28
C HIS A 106 -6.32 -2.13 21.55
N GLY A 107 -6.47 -2.84 20.43
CA GLY A 107 -7.80 -3.08 19.88
C GLY A 107 -8.35 -4.42 20.37
N PRO A 108 -9.68 -4.56 20.42
CA PRO A 108 -10.29 -5.87 20.53
C PRO A 108 -9.84 -6.74 19.34
N SER A 109 -9.92 -8.07 19.51
CA SER A 109 -9.77 -8.98 18.36
C SER A 109 -10.70 -8.55 17.24
N LEU A 110 -10.27 -8.66 15.99
CA LEU A 110 -11.10 -8.32 14.83
C LEU A 110 -12.44 -9.10 14.84
N ASN A 111 -12.46 -10.30 15.44
CA ASN A 111 -13.67 -11.11 15.60
C ASN A 111 -14.68 -10.55 16.61
N TYR A 112 -14.27 -9.58 17.44
CA TYR A 112 -15.10 -8.94 18.47
C TYR A 112 -15.43 -7.47 18.15
N LEU A 113 -15.03 -6.98 16.97
CA LEU A 113 -15.43 -5.65 16.50
C LEU A 113 -16.89 -5.72 16.04
N LEU A 114 -17.79 -4.97 16.69
CA LEU A 114 -19.23 -5.06 16.48
C LEU A 114 -19.74 -4.14 15.35
N ASP A 115 -19.06 -3.01 15.13
CA ASP A 115 -19.47 -1.96 14.18
C ASP A 115 -19.03 -2.23 12.72
N GLY A 116 -18.31 -3.34 12.47
CA GLY A 116 -17.81 -3.74 11.16
C GLY A 116 -16.43 -3.15 10.80
N LEU A 117 -15.54 -3.98 10.25
CA LEU A 117 -14.16 -3.59 9.95
C LEU A 117 -14.06 -2.45 8.93
N GLU A 118 -15.00 -2.41 7.99
CA GLU A 118 -15.11 -1.43 6.91
C GLU A 118 -15.76 -0.11 7.33
N SER A 119 -16.32 -0.07 8.55
CA SER A 119 -17.04 1.08 9.11
C SER A 119 -16.38 1.64 10.37
N THR A 120 -15.23 1.10 10.78
CA THR A 120 -14.45 1.62 11.91
C THR A 120 -13.13 2.21 11.46
N ILE A 121 -12.83 3.43 11.91
CA ILE A 121 -11.61 4.18 11.59
C ILE A 121 -10.43 3.63 12.39
N LEU A 122 -9.31 3.38 11.69
CA LEU A 122 -8.02 3.07 12.28
C LEU A 122 -7.09 4.28 12.30
N THR A 123 -6.92 4.95 11.15
CA THR A 123 -6.10 6.17 11.04
C THR A 123 -6.85 7.29 10.34
N LEU A 124 -6.54 8.53 10.72
CA LEU A 124 -7.03 9.74 10.07
C LEU A 124 -5.85 10.60 9.61
N GLU A 125 -5.94 11.16 8.41
CA GLU A 125 -5.06 12.23 7.95
C GLU A 125 -5.50 13.56 8.56
N THR A 126 -4.57 14.22 9.24
CA THR A 126 -4.75 15.56 9.81
C THR A 126 -4.18 16.63 8.90
N LEU A 127 -4.60 17.88 9.14
CA LEU A 127 -3.99 19.04 8.48
C LEU A 127 -2.52 19.22 8.90
N PRO A 128 -1.71 19.93 8.09
CA PRO A 128 -0.32 20.26 8.43
C PRO A 128 -0.13 20.94 9.79
N SER A 129 -1.14 21.69 10.27
CA SER A 129 -1.14 22.34 11.60
C SER A 129 -1.08 21.35 12.76
N GLN A 130 -1.59 20.13 12.57
CA GLN A 130 -1.65 19.07 13.58
C GLN A 130 -0.64 17.93 13.29
N ALA A 131 0.16 18.04 12.22
CA ALA A 131 1.13 17.01 11.86
C ALA A 131 2.21 16.83 12.94
N VAL A 132 2.66 15.58 13.10
CA VAL A 132 3.62 15.17 14.14
C VAL A 132 4.86 14.53 13.53
N GLU A 133 5.96 14.51 14.28
CA GLU A 133 7.15 13.73 13.93
C GLU A 133 6.77 12.26 13.68
N TRP A 134 7.19 11.70 12.54
CA TRP A 134 6.70 10.38 12.13
C TRP A 134 7.12 9.24 13.06
N THR A 135 8.22 9.39 13.78
CA THR A 135 8.72 8.40 14.75
C THR A 135 8.15 8.59 16.16
N ARG A 136 7.34 9.64 16.39
CA ARG A 136 6.83 9.98 17.73
C ARG A 136 5.67 9.06 18.16
N PRO A 137 5.69 8.52 19.40
CA PRO A 137 4.70 7.55 19.89
C PRO A 137 3.45 8.15 20.54
N ASP A 138 3.47 9.42 20.94
CA ASP A 138 2.40 10.09 21.69
C ASP A 138 1.71 11.21 20.87
N GLY A 139 1.87 11.18 19.54
CA GLY A 139 1.31 12.18 18.63
C GLY A 139 0.05 11.73 17.89
N ASP A 140 -0.66 10.71 18.36
CA ASP A 140 -1.88 10.21 17.75
C ASP A 140 -3.15 10.88 18.35
N ILE A 141 -4.28 10.80 17.65
CA ILE A 141 -5.52 11.50 18.03
C ILE A 141 -6.17 10.76 19.21
N LEU A 142 -6.49 11.50 20.28
CA LEU A 142 -7.31 10.99 21.38
C LEU A 142 -8.78 11.25 21.07
N PHE A 143 -9.53 10.20 20.77
CA PHE A 143 -10.98 10.23 20.60
C PHE A 143 -11.68 10.29 21.96
N ASP A 144 -12.61 11.24 22.07
CA ASP A 144 -13.54 11.37 23.20
C ASP A 144 -14.96 11.30 22.64
N LEU A 145 -15.73 10.29 23.05
CA LEU A 145 -17.11 10.11 22.59
C LEU A 145 -18.03 11.28 22.99
N ALA A 146 -17.76 11.95 24.10
CA ALA A 146 -18.54 13.12 24.53
C ALA A 146 -18.25 14.35 23.65
N HIS A 147 -17.05 14.40 23.07
CA HIS A 147 -16.55 15.51 22.27
C HIS A 147 -15.83 15.00 20.99
N PRO A 148 -16.56 14.37 20.05
CA PRO A 148 -15.96 13.57 18.97
C PRO A 148 -14.94 14.29 18.07
N LEU A 149 -15.05 15.62 17.95
CA LEU A 149 -14.25 16.43 17.04
C LEU A 149 -13.24 17.36 17.77
N ASP A 150 -13.22 17.41 19.10
CA ASP A 150 -12.45 18.43 19.84
C ASP A 150 -10.93 18.30 19.65
N ASN A 151 -10.45 17.08 19.38
CA ASN A 151 -9.03 16.78 19.15
C ASN A 151 -8.66 16.70 17.66
N ILE A 152 -9.52 17.21 16.77
CA ILE A 152 -9.28 17.24 15.33
C ILE A 152 -9.36 18.69 14.86
N ASP A 153 -8.24 19.21 14.36
CA ASP A 153 -8.17 20.55 13.80
C ASP A 153 -8.79 20.56 12.39
N PHE A 154 -10.05 21.01 12.33
CA PHE A 154 -10.73 21.40 11.08
C PHE A 154 -10.62 22.91 10.80
N THR A 155 -9.86 23.67 11.60
CA THR A 155 -9.69 25.10 11.36
C THR A 155 -8.79 25.30 10.13
N GLY A 156 -9.15 26.24 9.26
CA GLY A 156 -8.48 26.39 7.96
C GLY A 156 -9.02 25.48 6.87
N LEU A 157 -10.34 25.34 6.76
CA LEU A 157 -11.07 24.62 5.69
C LEU A 157 -10.60 24.97 4.26
N GLU A 158 -10.02 26.15 4.06
CA GLU A 158 -9.39 26.58 2.81
C GLU A 158 -8.14 25.77 2.41
N ASN A 159 -7.52 25.07 3.36
CA ASN A 159 -6.35 24.21 3.16
C ASN A 159 -6.69 22.72 3.22
N VAL A 160 -7.96 22.35 3.46
CA VAL A 160 -8.39 20.96 3.35
C VAL A 160 -8.37 20.57 1.87
N PRO A 161 -7.77 19.43 1.49
CA PRO A 161 -7.83 18.95 0.11
C PRO A 161 -9.28 18.88 -0.39
N ALA A 162 -9.52 19.29 -1.64
CA ALA A 162 -10.87 19.35 -2.22
C ALA A 162 -11.58 17.99 -2.25
N ASP A 163 -10.81 16.91 -2.13
CA ASP A 163 -11.20 15.51 -2.04
C ASP A 163 -11.31 14.99 -0.60
N GLY A 164 -11.33 15.86 0.42
CA GLY A 164 -11.51 15.47 1.83
C GLY A 164 -10.24 14.99 2.52
N LEU A 165 -10.36 14.45 3.74
CA LEU A 165 -9.26 13.86 4.52
C LEU A 165 -9.19 12.35 4.31
N LEU A 166 -7.99 11.78 4.16
CA LEU A 166 -7.86 10.33 4.01
C LEU A 166 -8.05 9.64 5.35
N THR A 167 -8.89 8.61 5.35
CA THR A 167 -9.16 7.76 6.50
C THR A 167 -8.82 6.32 6.13
N LEU A 168 -8.03 5.64 6.95
CA LEU A 168 -7.81 4.21 6.84
C LEU A 168 -8.81 3.50 7.76
N MET A 169 -9.60 2.60 7.19
CA MET A 169 -10.53 1.75 7.92
C MET A 169 -9.79 0.53 8.49
N VAL A 170 -10.39 -0.15 9.48
CA VAL A 170 -9.79 -1.36 10.11
C VAL A 170 -9.64 -2.50 9.09
N ASP A 171 -10.53 -2.63 8.10
CA ASP A 171 -10.40 -3.59 6.98
C ASP A 171 -9.23 -3.28 6.03
N GLY A 172 -8.57 -2.14 6.21
CA GLY A 172 -7.45 -1.68 5.39
C GLY A 172 -7.84 -0.86 4.17
N SER A 173 -9.13 -0.66 3.91
CA SER A 173 -9.64 0.24 2.88
C SER A 173 -9.39 1.70 3.24
N ILE A 174 -9.25 2.54 2.22
CA ILE A 174 -9.03 3.99 2.38
C ILE A 174 -10.28 4.71 1.90
N ARG A 175 -10.73 5.70 2.67
CA ARG A 175 -11.88 6.55 2.37
C ARG A 175 -11.51 8.02 2.40
N SER A 176 -12.27 8.83 1.68
CA SER A 176 -12.10 10.28 1.58
C SER A 176 -13.19 10.98 2.41
N MET A 177 -12.90 11.25 3.67
CA MET A 177 -13.84 11.83 4.64
C MET A 177 -14.04 13.33 4.40
N LYS A 178 -15.29 13.77 4.40
CA LYS A 178 -15.62 15.19 4.28
C LYS A 178 -15.25 15.93 5.57
N PRO A 179 -14.63 17.12 5.49
CA PRO A 179 -14.22 17.88 6.68
C PRO A 179 -15.39 18.49 7.44
N ASN A 180 -16.58 18.57 6.83
CA ASN A 180 -17.80 19.07 7.47
C ASN A 180 -18.66 17.93 8.07
N ILE A 181 -18.03 16.81 8.43
CA ILE A 181 -18.68 15.69 9.11
C ILE A 181 -19.32 16.14 10.43
N SER A 182 -20.49 15.59 10.76
CA SER A 182 -21.13 15.87 12.05
C SER A 182 -20.42 15.12 13.19
N PRO A 183 -20.45 15.62 14.44
CA PRO A 183 -19.91 14.87 15.58
C PRO A 183 -20.55 13.49 15.74
N GLU A 184 -21.84 13.37 15.44
CA GLU A 184 -22.59 12.10 15.47
C GLU A 184 -22.07 11.12 14.42
N ASP A 185 -21.94 11.55 13.16
CA ASP A 185 -21.45 10.67 12.09
C ASP A 185 -19.97 10.30 12.30
N PHE A 186 -19.14 11.19 12.85
CA PHE A 186 -17.75 10.87 13.18
C PHE A 186 -17.65 9.87 14.33
N ALA A 187 -18.43 10.08 15.40
CA ALA A 187 -18.50 9.12 16.51
C ALA A 187 -18.92 7.73 16.00
N ALA A 188 -19.87 7.68 15.07
CA ALA A 188 -20.33 6.42 14.50
C ALA A 188 -19.24 5.60 13.79
N LEU A 189 -18.23 6.29 13.25
CA LEU A 189 -17.10 5.70 12.55
C LEU A 189 -15.89 5.47 13.47
N ALA A 190 -15.80 6.21 14.56
CA ALA A 190 -14.71 6.13 15.51
C ALA A 190 -14.87 4.96 16.48
N THR A 191 -16.12 4.60 16.82
CA THR A 191 -16.39 3.55 17.81
C THR A 191 -16.31 2.13 17.24
N TRP A 192 -16.14 1.16 18.14
CA TRP A 192 -16.01 -0.26 17.76
C TRP A 192 -17.08 -1.19 18.35
N GLN A 193 -17.85 -0.72 19.35
CA GLN A 193 -18.77 -1.54 20.14
C GLN A 193 -20.20 -0.98 20.27
N GLN A 194 -20.59 0.07 19.55
CA GLN A 194 -21.92 0.67 19.75
C GLN A 194 -23.05 -0.05 18.99
N GLY A 195 -22.71 -1.00 18.10
CA GLY A 195 -23.64 -1.72 17.24
C GLY A 195 -24.21 -0.84 16.12
N GLU A 196 -23.49 0.21 15.72
CA GLU A 196 -23.96 1.20 14.76
C GLU A 196 -23.88 0.62 13.34
N VAL A 197 -25.04 0.57 12.66
CA VAL A 197 -25.09 0.18 11.25
C VAL A 197 -25.08 1.45 10.41
N ILE A 198 -23.93 1.76 9.81
CA ILE A 198 -23.81 2.91 8.91
C ILE A 198 -24.39 2.54 7.55
N ASP A 199 -25.57 3.08 7.26
CA ASP A 199 -26.25 2.84 5.98
C ASP A 199 -25.60 3.62 4.82
N ALA A 200 -26.00 3.27 3.58
CA ALA A 200 -25.45 3.90 2.39
C ALA A 200 -25.69 5.43 2.35
N SER A 201 -26.83 5.90 2.86
CA SER A 201 -27.15 7.34 2.91
C SER A 201 -26.25 8.08 3.91
N GLN A 202 -25.84 7.42 4.99
CA GLN A 202 -24.92 7.96 5.97
C GLN A 202 -23.48 7.96 5.43
N LYS A 203 -23.06 6.90 4.75
CA LYS A 203 -21.76 6.85 4.07
C LYS A 203 -21.65 7.92 2.97
N ASP A 204 -22.71 8.19 2.21
CA ASP A 204 -22.78 9.29 1.23
C ASP A 204 -22.67 10.68 1.90
N ARG A 205 -23.16 10.85 3.13
CA ARG A 205 -22.99 12.11 3.87
C ARG A 205 -21.54 12.30 4.31
N VAL A 206 -20.89 11.22 4.76
CA VAL A 206 -19.56 11.21 5.36
C VAL A 206 -18.43 11.27 4.34
N TYR A 207 -18.53 10.54 3.24
CA TYR A 207 -17.43 10.30 2.32
C TYR A 207 -17.66 10.94 0.95
N TYR A 208 -16.60 11.43 0.31
CA TYR A 208 -16.65 11.86 -1.10
C TYR A 208 -16.61 10.66 -2.06
N ASP A 209 -15.85 9.62 -1.72
CA ASP A 209 -15.64 8.44 -2.56
C ASP A 209 -16.77 7.41 -2.45
N PHE A 210 -17.63 7.53 -1.45
CA PHE A 210 -18.86 6.75 -1.37
C PHE A 210 -19.89 7.36 -2.34
N GLY A 211 -20.32 6.59 -3.33
CA GLY A 211 -21.24 7.06 -4.38
C GLY A 211 -20.61 7.72 -5.61
N GLY A 212 -19.27 7.80 -5.70
CA GLY A 212 -18.56 8.16 -6.94
C GLY A 212 -18.29 9.65 -7.18
N SER A 213 -17.97 10.45 -6.14
CA SER A 213 -17.78 11.91 -6.28
C SER A 213 -16.38 12.36 -6.75
N PHE A 214 -15.56 11.47 -7.31
CA PHE A 214 -14.48 11.90 -8.20
C PHE A 214 -14.96 11.79 -9.64
N SER A 215 -14.32 12.52 -10.57
CA SER A 215 -14.52 12.20 -11.99
C SER A 215 -14.21 10.71 -12.19
N PRO A 216 -14.96 9.98 -13.04
CA PRO A 216 -14.71 8.55 -13.28
C PRO A 216 -13.24 8.25 -13.61
N GLU A 217 -12.53 9.21 -14.20
CA GLU A 217 -11.10 9.14 -14.54
C GLU A 217 -10.18 9.23 -13.31
N LEU A 218 -10.52 10.05 -12.32
CA LEU A 218 -9.76 10.19 -11.06
C LEU A 218 -10.00 8.98 -10.12
N ASN A 219 -11.22 8.47 -10.07
CA ASN A 219 -11.55 7.22 -9.33
C ASN A 219 -10.80 6.01 -9.89
N GLN A 220 -10.68 5.92 -11.21
CA GLN A 220 -9.93 4.84 -11.85
C GLN A 220 -8.43 4.96 -11.59
N PHE A 221 -7.88 6.19 -11.60
CA PHE A 221 -6.48 6.41 -11.19
C PHE A 221 -6.21 5.98 -9.76
N SER A 222 -7.06 6.38 -8.82
CA SER A 222 -6.88 6.11 -7.39
C SER A 222 -6.95 4.61 -7.10
N HIS A 223 -7.82 3.88 -7.80
CA HIS A 223 -7.89 2.42 -7.71
C HIS A 223 -6.61 1.75 -8.24
N GLY A 224 -6.23 2.02 -9.49
CA GLY A 224 -5.04 1.42 -10.12
C GLY A 224 -3.75 1.75 -9.35
N SER A 225 -3.63 2.99 -8.86
CA SER A 225 -2.46 3.41 -8.07
C SER A 225 -2.39 2.77 -6.69
N THR A 226 -3.54 2.54 -6.03
CA THR A 226 -3.60 1.78 -4.78
C THR A 226 -3.24 0.32 -4.99
N ALA A 227 -3.76 -0.30 -6.06
CA ALA A 227 -3.43 -1.68 -6.44
C ALA A 227 -1.93 -1.85 -6.72
N LEU A 228 -1.36 -1.00 -7.58
CA LEU A 228 0.07 -0.98 -7.89
C LEU A 228 0.95 -0.79 -6.65
N ARG A 229 0.54 0.07 -5.72
CA ARG A 229 1.27 0.27 -4.46
C ARG A 229 1.28 -1.01 -3.62
N ASN A 230 0.15 -1.68 -3.49
CA ASN A 230 0.04 -2.95 -2.75
C ASN A 230 0.81 -4.09 -3.44
N ILE A 231 0.78 -4.16 -4.77
CA ILE A 231 1.62 -5.07 -5.56
C ILE A 231 3.10 -4.81 -5.29
N GLY A 232 3.53 -3.53 -5.29
CA GLY A 232 4.89 -3.13 -4.95
C GLY A 232 5.31 -3.59 -3.56
N LEU A 233 4.47 -3.36 -2.55
CA LEU A 233 4.73 -3.84 -1.19
C LEU A 233 4.83 -5.37 -1.12
N ALA A 234 3.95 -6.10 -1.81
CA ALA A 234 4.00 -7.56 -1.87
C ALA A 234 5.30 -8.07 -2.54
N LEU A 235 5.76 -7.40 -3.61
CA LEU A 235 7.02 -7.70 -4.27
C LEU A 235 8.23 -7.49 -3.34
N HIS A 236 8.25 -6.41 -2.57
CA HIS A 236 9.29 -6.14 -1.56
C HIS A 236 9.27 -7.20 -0.44
N ASN A 237 8.09 -7.51 0.11
CA ASN A 237 7.97 -8.53 1.15
C ASN A 237 8.36 -9.93 0.64
N TYR A 238 8.09 -10.26 -0.64
CA TYR A 238 8.57 -11.47 -1.28
C TYR A 238 10.11 -11.47 -1.36
N TYR A 239 10.68 -10.35 -1.82
CA TYR A 239 12.12 -10.20 -1.96
C TYR A 239 12.84 -10.32 -0.61
N ASP A 240 12.32 -9.75 0.47
CA ASP A 240 12.91 -9.86 1.81
C ASP A 240 13.04 -11.33 2.28
N VAL A 241 12.14 -12.20 1.84
CA VAL A 241 12.15 -13.64 2.17
C VAL A 241 13.08 -14.44 1.24
N PHE A 242 13.02 -14.21 -0.06
CA PHE A 242 13.72 -15.07 -1.05
C PHE A 242 14.98 -14.45 -1.65
N LEU A 243 15.26 -13.18 -1.34
CA LEU A 243 16.35 -12.36 -1.91
C LEU A 243 16.32 -12.30 -3.44
N GLN A 244 15.14 -12.49 -4.03
CA GLN A 244 14.85 -12.40 -5.45
C GLN A 244 13.36 -12.09 -5.64
N PHE A 245 12.99 -11.47 -6.75
CA PHE A 245 11.59 -11.23 -7.08
C PHE A 245 10.92 -12.50 -7.63
N PRO A 246 9.57 -12.61 -7.54
CA PRO A 246 8.87 -13.77 -8.08
C PRO A 246 9.07 -13.87 -9.60
N ILE A 247 9.45 -15.01 -10.15
CA ILE A 247 9.23 -16.36 -9.62
C ILE A 247 10.56 -16.92 -9.12
N ASN A 248 10.56 -17.58 -7.95
CA ASN A 248 11.80 -18.19 -7.43
C ASN A 248 12.32 -19.27 -8.40
N ASN A 249 13.62 -19.54 -8.33
CA ASN A 249 14.34 -20.44 -9.25
C ASN A 249 14.13 -21.94 -8.97
N TRP A 250 13.02 -22.35 -8.34
CA TRP A 250 12.74 -23.77 -8.12
C TRP A 250 12.43 -24.46 -9.46
N PRO A 251 13.13 -25.56 -9.82
CA PRO A 251 13.02 -26.16 -11.15
C PRO A 251 11.61 -26.59 -11.57
N ASN A 252 10.77 -26.97 -10.61
CA ASN A 252 9.39 -27.40 -10.88
C ASN A 252 8.48 -26.26 -11.35
N TYR A 253 8.84 -25.00 -11.13
CA TYR A 253 8.05 -23.85 -11.57
C TYR A 253 8.25 -23.50 -13.05
N PHE A 254 9.19 -24.16 -13.72
CA PHE A 254 9.54 -23.91 -15.11
C PHE A 254 9.27 -25.14 -15.98
N ASP A 255 8.94 -24.90 -17.24
CA ASP A 255 8.89 -25.94 -18.27
C ASP A 255 10.29 -26.34 -18.77
N ALA A 256 10.34 -27.25 -19.74
CA ALA A 256 11.60 -27.74 -20.31
C ALA A 256 12.39 -26.64 -21.03
N GLU A 257 11.71 -25.59 -21.48
CA GLU A 257 12.26 -24.42 -22.16
C GLU A 257 12.68 -23.31 -21.19
N GLY A 258 12.46 -23.50 -19.88
CA GLY A 258 12.78 -22.54 -18.84
C GLY A 258 11.78 -21.39 -18.71
N LYS A 259 10.59 -21.52 -19.31
CA LYS A 259 9.50 -20.55 -19.11
C LYS A 259 8.74 -20.88 -17.84
N PRO A 260 8.29 -19.87 -17.08
CA PRO A 260 7.48 -20.15 -15.91
C PRO A 260 6.15 -20.79 -16.30
N LYS A 261 5.63 -21.65 -15.43
CA LYS A 261 4.33 -22.31 -15.58
C LYS A 261 3.16 -21.43 -15.16
N LEU A 262 3.36 -20.57 -14.16
CA LEU A 262 2.38 -19.66 -13.59
C LEU A 262 2.92 -18.22 -13.57
N SER A 263 2.04 -17.23 -13.57
CA SER A 263 2.41 -15.81 -13.44
C SER A 263 3.05 -15.49 -12.08
N TRP A 264 3.94 -14.49 -12.08
CA TRP A 264 4.45 -13.86 -10.84
C TRP A 264 3.33 -13.39 -9.91
N ARG A 265 2.16 -13.04 -10.46
CA ARG A 265 0.96 -12.66 -9.70
C ARG A 265 0.47 -13.78 -8.78
N VAL A 266 0.51 -15.03 -9.24
CA VAL A 266 0.15 -16.21 -8.41
C VAL A 266 1.14 -16.36 -7.26
N HIS A 267 2.43 -16.15 -7.52
CA HIS A 267 3.46 -16.21 -6.49
C HIS A 267 3.42 -15.05 -5.50
N LEU A 268 2.63 -14.00 -5.72
CA LEU A 268 2.44 -12.91 -4.74
C LEU A 268 1.24 -13.12 -3.81
N LEU A 269 0.35 -14.06 -4.11
CA LEU A 269 -0.88 -14.28 -3.36
C LEU A 269 -0.68 -14.35 -1.84
N PRO A 270 0.32 -15.08 -1.28
CA PRO A 270 0.54 -15.11 0.16
C PRO A 270 0.83 -13.73 0.79
N TRP A 271 1.45 -12.81 0.06
CA TRP A 271 1.79 -11.45 0.51
C TRP A 271 0.66 -10.45 0.28
N LEU A 272 -0.38 -10.86 -0.42
CA LEU A 272 -1.60 -10.10 -0.70
C LEU A 272 -2.79 -10.58 0.16
N GLY A 273 -2.54 -11.44 1.16
CA GLY A 273 -3.59 -12.02 2.01
C GLY A 273 -4.32 -13.23 1.40
N GLU A 274 -3.89 -13.71 0.24
CA GLU A 274 -4.58 -14.73 -0.57
C GLU A 274 -3.95 -16.14 -0.43
N LEU A 275 -3.42 -16.47 0.75
CA LEU A 275 -2.76 -17.77 1.01
C LEU A 275 -3.68 -18.97 0.73
N ASN A 276 -4.98 -18.84 1.03
CA ASN A 276 -5.97 -19.89 0.76
C ASN A 276 -6.15 -20.16 -0.74
N LEU A 277 -6.09 -19.12 -1.57
CA LEU A 277 -6.13 -19.27 -3.03
C LEU A 277 -4.81 -19.83 -3.56
N TYR A 278 -3.67 -19.35 -3.04
CA TYR A 278 -2.35 -19.86 -3.39
C TYR A 278 -2.25 -21.39 -3.21
N ASN A 279 -2.72 -21.90 -2.07
CA ASN A 279 -2.69 -23.33 -1.74
C ASN A 279 -3.57 -24.20 -2.65
N GLN A 280 -4.45 -23.61 -3.47
CA GLN A 280 -5.25 -24.36 -4.44
C GLN A 280 -4.51 -24.61 -5.75
N PHE A 281 -3.50 -23.80 -6.08
CA PHE A 281 -2.73 -23.96 -7.33
C PHE A 281 -1.78 -25.15 -7.27
N HIS A 282 -1.70 -25.89 -8.38
CA HIS A 282 -0.60 -26.81 -8.65
C HIS A 282 0.55 -26.03 -9.28
N LEU A 283 1.56 -25.71 -8.49
CA LEU A 283 2.67 -24.83 -8.89
C LEU A 283 3.64 -25.50 -9.88
N ASP A 284 3.57 -26.81 -10.01
CA ASP A 284 4.32 -27.63 -10.96
C ASP A 284 3.53 -27.92 -12.26
N GLU A 285 2.34 -27.35 -12.41
CA GLU A 285 1.50 -27.42 -13.61
C GLU A 285 1.35 -26.03 -14.26
N PRO A 286 1.19 -25.95 -15.60
CA PRO A 286 0.96 -24.68 -16.27
C PRO A 286 -0.39 -24.05 -15.86
N TRP A 287 -0.50 -22.74 -16.08
CA TRP A 287 -1.69 -21.93 -15.77
C TRP A 287 -2.97 -22.43 -16.46
N ASP A 288 -2.84 -23.08 -17.61
CA ASP A 288 -3.91 -23.64 -18.44
C ASP A 288 -4.08 -25.16 -18.28
N SER A 289 -3.46 -25.76 -17.26
CA SER A 289 -3.71 -27.16 -16.90
C SER A 289 -5.17 -27.39 -16.49
N PRO A 290 -5.72 -28.61 -16.64
CA PRO A 290 -7.08 -28.93 -16.20
C PRO A 290 -7.37 -28.57 -14.73
N HIS A 291 -6.34 -28.58 -13.86
CA HIS A 291 -6.46 -28.23 -12.45
C HIS A 291 -6.39 -26.71 -12.20
N ASN A 292 -5.45 -26.00 -12.81
CA ASN A 292 -5.27 -24.55 -12.57
C ASN A 292 -6.28 -23.70 -13.35
N LEU A 293 -6.75 -24.16 -14.52
CA LEU A 293 -7.62 -23.37 -15.40
C LEU A 293 -8.92 -22.87 -14.72
N PRO A 294 -9.62 -23.66 -13.86
CA PRO A 294 -10.77 -23.16 -13.12
C PRO A 294 -10.45 -22.09 -12.06
N LEU A 295 -9.19 -21.94 -11.64
CA LEU A 295 -8.80 -20.94 -10.62
C LEU A 295 -8.66 -19.53 -11.21
N LEU A 296 -8.67 -19.39 -12.53
CA LEU A 296 -8.64 -18.08 -13.20
C LEU A 296 -9.83 -17.20 -12.79
N ASP A 297 -11.00 -17.81 -12.56
CA ASP A 297 -12.24 -17.13 -12.16
C ASP A 297 -12.19 -16.60 -10.72
N LYS A 298 -11.14 -16.93 -9.96
CA LYS A 298 -10.90 -16.48 -8.58
C LYS A 298 -9.87 -15.35 -8.53
N MET A 299 -9.79 -14.52 -9.56
CA MET A 299 -8.87 -13.39 -9.58
C MET A 299 -9.12 -12.46 -8.38
N PRO A 300 -8.12 -12.21 -7.52
CA PRO A 300 -8.25 -11.23 -6.47
C PRO A 300 -8.52 -9.82 -7.02
N GLU A 301 -9.36 -9.06 -6.32
CA GLU A 301 -9.75 -7.69 -6.72
C GLU A 301 -8.55 -6.76 -6.89
N ILE A 302 -7.45 -7.00 -6.17
CA ILE A 302 -6.21 -6.22 -6.30
C ILE A 302 -5.58 -6.29 -7.69
N PHE A 303 -5.94 -7.29 -8.52
CA PHE A 303 -5.49 -7.40 -9.90
C PHE A 303 -6.47 -6.82 -10.93
N LEU A 304 -7.62 -6.28 -10.49
CA LEU A 304 -8.56 -5.61 -11.37
C LEU A 304 -8.01 -4.22 -11.77
N SER A 305 -7.56 -4.09 -13.01
CA SER A 305 -7.02 -2.83 -13.52
C SER A 305 -8.08 -1.92 -14.14
N ARG A 306 -7.73 -0.64 -14.34
CA ARG A 306 -8.53 0.38 -15.00
C ARG A 306 -9.21 -0.14 -16.27
N GLY A 307 -10.51 0.13 -16.39
CA GLY A 307 -11.33 -0.19 -17.56
C GLY A 307 -11.79 -1.66 -17.66
N LEU A 308 -11.37 -2.54 -16.75
CA LEU A 308 -11.89 -3.90 -16.66
C LEU A 308 -13.09 -3.96 -15.71
N THR A 309 -14.00 -4.92 -15.95
CA THR A 309 -15.17 -5.15 -15.09
C THR A 309 -14.95 -6.34 -14.16
N GLY A 310 -15.48 -6.24 -12.94
CA GLY A 310 -15.42 -7.32 -11.96
C GLY A 310 -15.97 -8.65 -12.49
N GLY A 311 -15.37 -9.76 -12.02
CA GLY A 311 -15.64 -11.12 -12.52
C GLY A 311 -14.88 -11.49 -13.80
N THR A 312 -14.00 -10.63 -14.29
CA THR A 312 -13.01 -10.98 -15.32
C THR A 312 -11.87 -11.83 -14.74
N ASN A 313 -11.12 -12.50 -15.61
CA ASN A 313 -9.85 -13.15 -15.28
C ASN A 313 -8.64 -12.44 -15.91
N LEU A 314 -8.85 -11.25 -16.47
CA LEU A 314 -7.83 -10.44 -17.12
C LEU A 314 -7.30 -9.36 -16.17
N THR A 315 -6.04 -8.98 -16.36
CA THR A 315 -5.40 -7.88 -15.64
C THR A 315 -4.52 -7.07 -16.58
N GLY A 316 -4.53 -5.75 -16.39
CA GLY A 316 -3.62 -4.81 -17.04
C GLY A 316 -2.34 -4.54 -16.24
N PHE A 317 -2.20 -5.07 -15.02
CA PHE A 317 -0.97 -4.86 -14.24
C PHE A 317 0.14 -5.79 -14.73
N GLN A 318 1.06 -5.28 -15.56
CA GLN A 318 2.07 -6.06 -16.27
C GLN A 318 3.48 -5.55 -15.97
N VAL A 319 4.46 -6.45 -15.89
CA VAL A 319 5.87 -6.01 -15.93
C VAL A 319 6.25 -5.66 -17.37
N VAL A 320 7.23 -4.78 -17.57
CA VAL A 320 7.77 -4.55 -18.92
C VAL A 320 8.93 -5.52 -19.14
N TRP A 321 8.69 -6.56 -19.94
CA TRP A 321 9.70 -7.58 -20.17
C TRP A 321 10.72 -7.13 -21.21
N SER A 322 12.00 -7.06 -20.84
CA SER A 322 13.09 -6.88 -21.79
C SER A 322 14.39 -7.51 -21.31
N PRO A 323 15.33 -7.85 -22.21
CA PRO A 323 16.69 -8.26 -21.82
C PRO A 323 17.45 -7.22 -20.96
N GLU A 324 17.06 -5.95 -21.04
CA GLU A 324 17.63 -4.85 -20.26
C GLU A 324 16.75 -4.42 -19.07
N SER A 325 15.53 -4.96 -18.95
CA SER A 325 14.67 -4.72 -17.81
C SER A 325 15.11 -5.58 -16.63
N TYR A 326 14.73 -5.15 -15.44
CA TYR A 326 15.08 -5.87 -14.21
C TYR A 326 14.53 -7.31 -14.20
N TYR A 327 13.47 -7.58 -14.98
CA TYR A 327 12.78 -8.87 -15.10
C TYR A 327 13.34 -9.76 -16.24
N SER A 328 14.44 -9.36 -16.89
CA SER A 328 15.06 -9.98 -18.08
C SER A 328 15.33 -11.48 -18.03
N SER A 329 15.55 -12.07 -16.85
CA SER A 329 15.71 -13.51 -16.68
C SER A 329 14.97 -14.00 -15.45
N PRO A 330 14.04 -14.97 -15.57
CA PRO A 330 13.43 -15.59 -14.40
C PRO A 330 14.46 -16.28 -13.48
N ASN A 331 15.60 -16.70 -14.03
CA ASN A 331 16.61 -17.51 -13.33
C ASN A 331 17.84 -16.73 -12.85
N ASN A 332 17.95 -15.44 -13.18
CA ASN A 332 19.10 -14.61 -12.83
C ASN A 332 18.72 -13.13 -12.78
N ARG A 333 17.92 -12.76 -11.78
CA ARG A 333 17.56 -11.35 -11.56
C ARG A 333 18.61 -10.67 -10.70
N PRO A 334 18.87 -9.37 -10.94
CA PRO A 334 19.72 -8.60 -10.05
C PRO A 334 19.12 -8.58 -8.63
N THR A 335 19.95 -8.29 -7.64
CA THR A 335 19.47 -7.91 -6.30
C THR A 335 19.02 -6.45 -6.32
N PHE A 336 18.10 -6.04 -5.45
CA PHE A 336 17.65 -4.64 -5.33
C PHE A 336 18.82 -3.64 -5.28
N GLY A 337 19.86 -3.95 -4.49
CA GLY A 337 21.06 -3.11 -4.36
C GLY A 337 21.94 -3.02 -5.62
N ARG A 338 21.58 -3.66 -6.73
CA ARG A 338 22.26 -3.55 -8.02
C ARG A 338 21.55 -2.64 -9.02
N ILE A 339 20.38 -2.07 -8.67
CA ILE A 339 19.74 -1.04 -9.48
C ILE A 339 20.61 0.23 -9.39
N THR A 340 21.36 0.54 -10.45
CA THR A 340 22.30 1.67 -10.42
C THR A 340 21.68 2.98 -10.92
N ASP A 341 20.55 2.90 -11.62
CA ASP A 341 19.83 4.07 -12.13
C ASP A 341 18.91 4.71 -11.07
N GLY A 342 18.75 4.05 -9.91
CA GLY A 342 17.81 4.43 -8.86
C GLY A 342 16.52 3.60 -8.91
N ASP A 343 16.12 3.04 -7.78
CA ASP A 343 14.90 2.23 -7.66
C ASP A 343 13.62 3.07 -7.77
N ASP A 344 13.70 4.37 -7.49
CA ASP A 344 12.62 5.35 -7.66
C ASP A 344 12.51 5.93 -9.09
N LEU A 345 13.44 5.56 -9.97
CA LEU A 345 13.46 5.92 -11.40
C LEU A 345 13.30 4.71 -12.33
N THR A 346 13.50 3.49 -11.80
CA THR A 346 13.32 2.23 -12.53
C THR A 346 11.88 1.73 -12.42
N ILE A 347 11.20 1.50 -13.55
CA ILE A 347 9.85 0.95 -13.63
C ILE A 347 9.85 -0.53 -13.24
N GLY A 348 8.87 -0.94 -12.44
CA GLY A 348 8.60 -2.34 -12.13
C GLY A 348 7.33 -2.88 -12.80
N VAL A 349 6.17 -2.29 -12.50
CA VAL A 349 4.85 -2.75 -13.00
C VAL A 349 4.10 -1.56 -13.59
N ILE A 350 3.52 -1.74 -14.78
CA ILE A 350 2.68 -0.76 -15.46
C ILE A 350 1.22 -1.21 -15.45
N GLU A 351 0.30 -0.24 -15.46
CA GLU A 351 -1.11 -0.49 -15.74
C GLU A 351 -1.40 -0.25 -17.22
N THR A 352 -1.62 -1.32 -17.98
CA THR A 352 -1.99 -1.27 -19.40
C THR A 352 -3.50 -1.09 -19.58
N PRO A 353 -3.95 -0.53 -20.71
CA PRO A 353 -5.36 -0.45 -21.05
C PRO A 353 -6.00 -1.85 -21.24
N PRO A 354 -7.34 -1.98 -21.14
CA PRO A 354 -8.07 -3.25 -21.23
C PRO A 354 -7.78 -4.08 -22.48
N GLU A 355 -7.51 -3.42 -23.62
CA GLU A 355 -7.22 -4.06 -24.91
C GLU A 355 -5.90 -4.84 -24.90
N LEU A 356 -5.01 -4.54 -23.95
CA LEU A 356 -3.73 -5.19 -23.76
C LEU A 356 -3.69 -6.11 -22.53
N ALA A 357 -4.83 -6.29 -21.84
CA ALA A 357 -4.90 -7.10 -20.64
C ALA A 357 -4.69 -8.60 -20.93
N VAL A 358 -4.04 -9.28 -19.98
CA VAL A 358 -3.70 -10.71 -20.08
C VAL A 358 -4.36 -11.49 -18.94
N SER A 359 -4.54 -12.80 -19.11
CA SER A 359 -5.03 -13.64 -18.01
C SER A 359 -4.09 -13.57 -16.82
N TRP A 360 -4.61 -13.29 -15.62
CA TRP A 360 -3.76 -12.95 -14.46
C TRP A 360 -2.84 -14.10 -14.01
N THR A 361 -3.21 -15.35 -14.25
CA THR A 361 -2.40 -16.54 -13.94
C THR A 361 -1.40 -16.90 -15.05
N LYS A 362 -1.54 -16.33 -16.25
CA LYS A 362 -0.67 -16.61 -17.40
C LYS A 362 0.68 -15.88 -17.21
N PRO A 363 1.82 -16.56 -17.36
CA PRO A 363 3.16 -15.98 -17.28
C PRO A 363 3.51 -15.20 -18.56
N GLU A 364 2.68 -14.20 -18.86
CA GLU A 364 2.80 -13.29 -19.99
C GLU A 364 2.62 -11.87 -19.48
N ASP A 365 3.35 -10.95 -20.11
CA ASP A 365 3.49 -9.56 -19.70
C ASP A 365 3.78 -8.69 -20.93
N PHE A 366 3.81 -7.37 -20.73
CA PHE A 366 3.88 -6.41 -21.82
C PHE A 366 5.27 -6.43 -22.51
N PRO A 367 5.33 -6.62 -23.84
CA PRO A 367 6.58 -6.75 -24.56
C PRO A 367 7.32 -5.40 -24.65
N PHE A 368 8.62 -5.39 -24.37
CA PHE A 368 9.44 -4.19 -24.54
C PHE A 368 9.88 -3.99 -25.99
N ASN A 369 9.58 -2.80 -26.51
CA ASN A 369 10.18 -2.27 -27.72
C ASN A 369 11.20 -1.17 -27.35
N PRO A 370 12.53 -1.40 -27.47
CA PRO A 370 13.53 -0.41 -27.08
C PRO A 370 13.48 0.88 -27.89
N ALA A 371 12.97 0.84 -29.12
CA ALA A 371 12.88 2.03 -29.96
C ALA A 371 11.68 2.90 -29.56
N ASP A 372 10.63 2.28 -29.02
CA ASP A 372 9.42 2.97 -28.56
C ASP A 372 8.64 2.12 -27.55
N PRO A 373 8.99 2.17 -26.26
CA PRO A 373 8.45 1.25 -25.27
C PRO A 373 6.95 1.38 -25.03
N PHE A 374 6.36 2.56 -25.28
CA PHE A 374 4.95 2.81 -25.05
C PHE A 374 4.13 2.95 -26.35
N SER A 375 4.66 2.50 -27.51
CA SER A 375 3.97 2.68 -28.80
C SER A 375 2.53 2.17 -28.82
N GLU A 376 2.29 0.96 -28.29
CA GLU A 376 0.96 0.35 -28.26
C GLU A 376 0.04 1.03 -27.24
N ILE A 377 0.57 1.40 -26.07
CA ILE A 377 -0.18 2.10 -25.03
C ILE A 377 -0.58 3.50 -25.52
N ARG A 378 0.34 4.23 -26.16
CA ARG A 378 0.13 5.57 -26.71
C ARG A 378 -0.98 5.62 -27.76
N ALA A 379 -1.20 4.53 -28.48
CA ALA A 379 -2.27 4.41 -29.47
C ALA A 379 -3.67 4.27 -28.84
N LEU A 380 -3.74 3.83 -27.58
CA LEU A 380 -4.98 3.49 -26.88
C LEU A 380 -5.31 4.49 -25.75
N VAL A 381 -4.29 5.13 -25.19
CA VAL A 381 -4.39 6.00 -24.01
C VAL A 381 -3.76 7.36 -24.31
N SER A 382 -4.55 8.43 -24.18
CA SER A 382 -4.10 9.80 -24.45
C SER A 382 -3.74 10.62 -23.22
N ASP A 383 -4.11 10.16 -22.02
CA ASP A 383 -3.91 10.87 -20.76
C ASP A 383 -2.65 10.40 -20.03
N TYR A 384 -2.74 9.28 -19.30
CA TYR A 384 -1.67 8.74 -18.47
C TYR A 384 -1.87 7.23 -18.26
N ILE A 385 -0.79 6.55 -17.88
CA ILE A 385 -0.82 5.23 -17.26
C ILE A 385 -0.31 5.31 -15.82
N ALA A 386 -0.86 4.51 -14.91
CA ALA A 386 -0.28 4.35 -13.59
C ALA A 386 0.94 3.42 -13.67
N VAL A 387 2.04 3.84 -13.05
CA VAL A 387 3.31 3.13 -13.11
C VAL A 387 3.88 3.00 -11.71
N MET A 388 4.14 1.75 -11.30
CA MET A 388 4.90 1.43 -10.10
C MET A 388 6.39 1.36 -10.43
N PHE A 389 7.19 2.08 -9.65
CA PHE A 389 8.65 2.01 -9.69
C PHE A 389 9.16 0.93 -8.73
N MET A 390 10.40 0.49 -8.89
CA MET A 390 11.01 -0.54 -8.06
C MET A 390 11.00 -0.17 -6.56
N SER A 391 11.01 1.12 -6.21
CA SER A 391 10.81 1.63 -4.84
C SER A 391 9.38 1.47 -4.28
N ALA A 392 8.47 0.82 -5.01
CA ALA A 392 7.03 0.74 -4.74
C ALA A 392 6.29 2.10 -4.75
N SER A 393 6.96 3.19 -5.16
CA SER A 393 6.28 4.45 -5.45
C SER A 393 5.47 4.33 -6.74
N VAL A 394 4.33 5.02 -6.80
CA VAL A 394 3.45 5.01 -7.97
C VAL A 394 3.31 6.42 -8.51
N ARG A 395 3.45 6.59 -9.83
CA ARG A 395 3.29 7.87 -10.51
C ARG A 395 2.41 7.71 -11.75
N ALA A 396 1.69 8.77 -12.10
CA ALA A 396 1.09 8.89 -13.42
C ALA A 396 2.19 9.21 -14.43
N VAL A 397 2.29 8.43 -15.51
CA VAL A 397 3.22 8.67 -16.61
C VAL A 397 2.41 8.94 -17.87
N ASN A 398 2.72 10.05 -18.54
CA ASN A 398 2.11 10.36 -19.83
C ASN A 398 2.70 9.43 -20.91
N PRO A 399 1.92 8.58 -21.59
CA PRO A 399 2.44 7.68 -22.63
C PRO A 399 2.96 8.43 -23.86
N GLN A 400 2.72 9.74 -23.98
CA GLN A 400 3.30 10.62 -24.99
C GLN A 400 4.73 11.10 -24.67
N ILE A 401 5.32 10.66 -23.54
CA ILE A 401 6.73 10.92 -23.23
C ILE A 401 7.66 10.48 -24.38
N ALA A 402 8.81 11.13 -24.51
CA ALA A 402 9.76 10.79 -25.56
C ALA A 402 10.20 9.32 -25.42
N PRO A 403 10.31 8.56 -26.53
CA PRO A 403 10.72 7.15 -26.48
C PRO A 403 12.01 6.88 -25.71
N ALA A 404 12.98 7.80 -25.80
CA ALA A 404 14.25 7.70 -25.07
C ALA A 404 14.04 7.78 -23.55
N ASP A 405 13.21 8.70 -23.07
CA ASP A 405 12.92 8.85 -21.64
C ASP A 405 12.13 7.64 -21.10
N ALA A 406 11.17 7.12 -21.88
CA ALA A 406 10.46 5.89 -21.52
C ALA A 406 11.43 4.69 -21.43
N ALA A 407 12.38 4.59 -22.36
CA ALA A 407 13.37 3.53 -22.35
C ALA A 407 14.30 3.63 -21.14
N ALA A 408 14.75 4.84 -20.79
CA ALA A 408 15.59 5.12 -19.63
C ALA A 408 14.94 4.65 -18.32
N MET A 409 13.63 4.87 -18.17
CA MET A 409 12.87 4.43 -17.00
C MET A 409 12.71 2.91 -16.91
N ILE A 410 12.87 2.15 -18.00
CA ILE A 410 12.72 0.68 -18.02
C ILE A 410 14.06 -0.03 -17.75
N THR A 411 15.18 0.62 -18.10
CA THR A 411 16.51 0.10 -17.78
C THR A 411 16.84 0.28 -16.31
N TRP A 412 17.65 -0.62 -15.74
CA TRP A 412 18.07 -0.57 -14.32
C TRP A 412 19.57 -0.26 -14.15
N ARG A 413 20.31 -0.12 -15.26
CA ARG A 413 21.76 0.06 -15.32
C ARG A 413 22.26 0.83 -16.56
N GLY A 414 21.43 1.71 -17.11
CA GLY A 414 21.76 2.54 -18.26
C GLY A 414 22.74 3.67 -17.94
N GLY A 415 22.82 4.11 -16.67
CA GLY A 415 23.63 5.27 -16.27
C GLY A 415 23.07 6.61 -16.72
N GLU A 416 21.81 6.61 -17.17
CA GLU A 416 21.09 7.80 -17.65
C GLU A 416 20.40 8.46 -16.45
N ILE A 417 20.78 9.69 -16.11
CA ILE A 417 20.07 10.48 -15.10
C ILE A 417 18.86 11.09 -15.82
N SER A 418 17.66 10.56 -15.61
CA SER A 418 16.42 11.20 -16.06
C SER A 418 16.25 12.51 -15.26
N ASN A 419 16.34 13.65 -15.94
CA ASN A 419 16.16 14.98 -15.34
C ASN A 419 14.69 15.32 -15.12
#